data_AF-A0A4Q1A3V5-F1
#
_entry.id   AF-A0A4Q1A3V5-F1
#
_cell.length_a   1.000
_cell.length_b   1.000
_cell.length_c   1.000
_cell.angle_alpha   90.00
_cell.angle_beta   90.00
_cell.angle_gamma   90.00
#
_symmetry.space_group_name_H-M   'P 1'
#
loop_
_entity.id
_entity.type
_entity.pdbx_description
1 polymer ?
#
loop_
_entity_poly.entity_id
_entity_poly.type
_entity_poly.pdbx_seq_one_letter_code
_entity_poly.pdbx_strand_id
1 'polypeptide(L)' 'MHEKPYRSVAKTISWRTVGTLDTIIISYFITGNLVMAASIGSIEVITKMILYYFHERVWNKLKFGIVKPTANDYQI' A
#
# COMPACT_ATOMS: atom_id res chain seq x y z
N MET A 1 17.03 -3.44 13.08
CA MET A 1 16.88 -2.70 11.80
C MET A 1 16.27 -1.35 12.13
N HIS A 2 17.09 -0.29 12.28
CA HIS A 2 16.58 1.04 12.63
C HIS A 2 15.98 1.69 11.37
N GLU A 3 14.65 1.69 11.28
CA GLU A 3 13.93 2.41 10.23
C GLU A 3 13.76 3.88 10.66
N LYS A 4 14.11 4.83 9.78
CA LYS A 4 13.90 6.25 10.07
C LYS A 4 12.38 6.56 10.08
N PRO A 5 11.87 7.38 11.00
CA PRO A 5 10.42 7.59 11.21
C PRO A 5 9.68 8.12 9.97
N TYR A 6 10.36 8.84 9.07
CA TYR A 6 9.77 9.31 7.81
C TYR A 6 9.33 8.16 6.89
N ARG A 7 9.95 6.97 7.01
CA ARG A 7 9.61 5.80 6.20
C ARG A 7 8.22 5.26 6.57
N SER A 8 7.90 5.28 7.86
CA SER A 8 6.59 4.87 8.36
C SER A 8 5.49 5.86 7.96
N VAL A 9 5.78 7.17 7.99
CA VAL A 9 4.83 8.20 7.55
C VAL A 9 4.53 8.08 6.05
N ALA A 10 5.56 7.90 5.22
CA ALA A 10 5.38 7.70 3.79
C ALA A 10 4.62 6.39 3.47
N LYS A 11 4.84 5.31 4.22
CA LYS A 11 4.05 4.06 4.12
C LYS A 11 2.58 4.34 4.42
N THR A 12 2.29 5.09 5.48
CA THR A 12 0.91 5.43 5.87
C THR A 12 0.21 6.29 4.83
N ILE A 13 0.87 7.32 4.30
CA ILE A 13 0.28 8.20 3.27
C ILE A 13 0.01 7.40 1.99
N SER A 14 0.97 6.58 1.56
CA SER A 14 0.81 5.73 0.37
C SER A 14 -0.37 4.76 0.52
N TRP A 15 -0.49 4.11 1.68
CA TRP A 15 -1.59 3.20 1.96
C TRP A 15 -2.96 3.92 1.99
N ARG A 16 -3.01 5.12 2.56
CA ARG A 16 -4.23 5.94 2.63
C ARG A 16 -4.69 6.38 1.24
N THR A 17 -3.80 6.92 0.41
CA THR A 17 -4.14 7.37 -0.95
C THR A 17 -4.67 6.22 -1.81
N VAL A 18 -4.02 5.06 -1.71
CA VAL A 18 -4.40 3.87 -2.48
C VAL A 18 -5.78 3.35 -2.06
N GLY A 19 -6.04 3.24 -0.74
CA GLY A 19 -7.35 2.79 -0.25
C GLY A 19 -8.48 3.74 -0.61
N THR A 20 -8.24 5.07 -0.58
CA THR A 20 -9.26 6.05 -0.96
C THR A 20 -9.58 6.01 -2.45
N LEU A 21 -8.56 5.88 -3.31
CA LEU A 21 -8.77 5.77 -4.77
C LEU A 21 -9.53 4.50 -5.14
N ASP A 22 -9.20 3.38 -4.51
CA ASP A 22 -9.88 2.10 -4.73
C ASP A 22 -11.38 2.21 -4.43
N THR A 23 -11.72 2.73 -3.25
CA THR A 23 -13.13 2.93 -2.86
C THR A 23 -13.85 3.92 -3.78
N ILE A 24 -13.20 5.00 -4.23
CA ILE A 24 -13.82 5.97 -5.15
C ILE A 24 -14.11 5.34 -6.52
N ILE A 25 -13.15 4.62 -7.09
CA ILE A 25 -13.31 3.93 -8.38
C ILE A 25 -14.45 2.92 -8.28
N ILE A 26 -14.41 2.09 -7.26
CA ILE A 26 -15.42 1.07 -7.00
C ILE A 26 -16.80 1.73 -6.82
N SER A 27 -16.91 2.76 -5.98
CA SER A 27 -18.14 3.53 -5.72
C SER A 27 -18.74 4.15 -6.99
N TYR A 28 -17.89 4.67 -7.88
CA TYR A 28 -18.30 5.23 -9.18
C TYR A 28 -18.91 4.18 -10.13
N PHE A 29 -18.43 2.93 -10.07
CA PHE A 29 -18.97 1.85 -10.90
C PHE A 29 -20.29 1.25 -10.35
N ILE A 30 -20.72 1.54 -9.11
CA ILE A 30 -21.86 0.85 -8.44
C ILE A 30 -23.23 1.41 -8.79
N THR A 31 -23.33 2.67 -9.21
CA THR A 31 -24.45 3.59 -8.94
C THR A 31 -25.83 3.22 -9.55
N GLY A 32 -26.22 1.94 -9.68
CA GLY A 32 -27.58 1.57 -10.05
C GLY A 32 -28.10 0.14 -9.78
N ASN A 33 -27.38 -0.82 -9.16
CA ASN A 33 -27.96 -2.17 -8.94
C ASN A 33 -27.36 -2.97 -7.77
N LEU A 34 -28.19 -3.73 -7.04
CA LEU A 34 -27.79 -4.65 -5.94
C LEU A 34 -26.84 -5.78 -6.40
N VAL A 35 -27.02 -6.28 -7.63
CA VAL A 35 -26.11 -7.26 -8.25
C VAL A 35 -24.72 -6.64 -8.50
N MET A 36 -24.69 -5.34 -8.76
CA MET A 36 -23.46 -4.56 -8.87
C MET A 36 -22.76 -4.49 -7.51
N ALA A 37 -23.47 -4.19 -6.43
CA ALA A 37 -22.89 -4.12 -5.08
C ALA A 37 -22.16 -5.42 -4.66
N ALA A 38 -22.71 -6.60 -4.99
CA ALA A 38 -22.04 -7.88 -4.75
C ALA A 38 -20.77 -8.07 -5.61
N SER A 39 -20.82 -7.62 -6.86
CA SER A 39 -19.66 -7.62 -7.77
C SER A 39 -18.58 -6.65 -7.29
N ILE A 40 -18.98 -5.54 -6.67
CA ILE A 40 -18.06 -4.60 -6.04
C ILE A 40 -17.37 -5.20 -4.84
N GLY A 41 -18.08 -5.82 -3.90
CA GLY A 41 -17.45 -6.37 -2.71
C GLY A 41 -16.37 -7.40 -3.06
N SER A 42 -16.58 -8.15 -4.15
CA SER A 42 -15.59 -9.09 -4.68
C SER A 42 -14.42 -8.40 -5.38
N ILE A 43 -14.67 -7.35 -6.17
CA ILE A 43 -13.60 -6.55 -6.80
C ILE A 43 -12.79 -5.78 -5.75
N GLU A 44 -13.40 -5.23 -4.70
CA GLU A 44 -12.71 -4.50 -3.63
C GLU A 44 -11.68 -5.39 -2.94
N VAL A 45 -12.05 -6.62 -2.60
CA VAL A 45 -11.13 -7.56 -1.96
C VAL A 45 -9.95 -7.87 -2.89
N ILE A 46 -10.21 -8.12 -4.17
CA ILE A 46 -9.18 -8.45 -5.16
C ILE A 46 -8.27 -7.23 -5.43
N THR A 47 -8.83 -6.06 -5.69
CA THR A 47 -8.06 -4.85 -5.98
C THR A 47 -7.22 -4.44 -4.77
N LYS A 48 -7.74 -4.56 -3.55
CA LYS A 48 -6.98 -4.27 -2.32
C LYS A 48 -5.84 -5.26 -2.09
N MET A 49 -6.02 -6.54 -2.44
CA MET A 49 -4.94 -7.53 -2.43
C MET A 49 -3.84 -7.19 -3.47
N ILE A 50 -4.24 -6.84 -4.69
CA ILE A 50 -3.31 -6.43 -5.76
C ILE A 50 -2.55 -5.16 -5.35
N LEU A 51 -3.28 -4.15 -4.86
CA LEU A 51 -2.72 -2.88 -4.40
C LEU A 51 -1.75 -3.07 -3.24
N TYR A 52 -2.07 -3.93 -2.26
CA TYR A 52 -1.15 -4.29 -1.19
C TYR A 52 0.14 -4.94 -1.72
N TYR A 53 0.01 -5.90 -2.63
CA TYR A 53 1.15 -6.57 -3.25
C TYR A 53 2.06 -5.58 -4.00
N PHE A 54 1.48 -4.71 -4.84
CA PHE A 54 2.24 -3.69 -5.56
C PHE A 54 2.84 -2.64 -4.61
N HIS A 55 2.10 -2.22 -3.57
CA HIS A 55 2.60 -1.31 -2.55
C HIS A 55 3.85 -1.88 -1.87
N GLU A 56 3.80 -3.13 -1.42
CA GLU A 56 4.95 -3.80 -0.80
C GLU A 56 6.10 -4.00 -1.80
N ARG A 57 5.81 -4.31 -3.06
CA ARG A 57 6.81 -4.47 -4.12
C ARG A 57 7.51 -3.16 -4.48
N VAL A 58 6.77 -2.07 -4.56
CA VAL A 58 7.30 -0.71 -4.79
C VAL A 58 8.15 -0.30 -3.59
N TRP A 59 7.69 -0.53 -2.36
CA TRP A 59 8.46 -0.29 -1.14
C TRP A 59 9.74 -1.13 -1.04
N ASN A 60 9.73 -2.37 -1.53
CA ASN A 60 10.91 -3.22 -1.59
C ASN A 60 11.89 -2.81 -2.71
N LYS A 61 11.40 -2.26 -3.83
CA LYS A 61 12.26 -1.71 -4.89
C LYS A 61 12.84 -0.34 -4.53
N LEU A 62 12.10 0.47 -3.80
CA LEU A 62 12.56 1.76 -3.30
C LEU A 62 13.61 1.52 -2.21
N LYS A 63 14.88 1.84 -2.51
CA LYS A 63 15.97 1.95 -1.51
C LYS A 63 15.78 3.12 -0.54
N PHE A 64 14.54 3.56 -0.35
CA PHE A 64 14.17 4.75 0.39
C PHE A 64 14.12 4.40 1.89
N GLY A 65 15.07 4.94 2.66
CA GLY A 65 15.20 4.68 4.09
C GLY A 65 16.02 3.44 4.47
N ILE A 66 16.68 2.78 3.52
CA ILE A 66 17.65 1.71 3.84
C ILE A 66 18.97 2.37 4.26
N VAL A 67 19.27 2.33 5.55
CA VAL A 67 20.62 2.60 6.05
C VAL A 67 21.48 1.40 5.65
N LYS A 68 22.47 1.59 4.76
CA LYS A 68 23.46 0.54 4.49
C LYS A 68 24.13 0.19 5.81
N PRO A 69 24.30 -1.10 6.16
CA PRO A 69 25.12 -1.44 7.31
C PRO A 69 26.52 -0.90 7.01
N THR A 70 26.94 0.10 7.79
CA THR A 70 28.30 0.61 7.71
C THR A 70 29.15 -0.40 8.47
N ALA A 71 30.28 -0.82 7.90
CA ALA A 71 31.10 -1.95 8.36
C ALA A 71 31.61 -1.87 9.83
N ASN A 72 31.33 -0.78 10.55
CA ASN A 72 31.74 -0.55 11.94
C ASN A 72 30.75 -1.09 13.00
N ASP A 73 29.58 -1.61 12.62
CA ASP A 73 28.56 -2.09 13.58
C ASP A 73 28.83 -3.53 14.12
N TYR A 74 30.02 -4.10 13.87
CA TYR A 74 30.44 -5.42 14.39
C TYR A 74 31.51 -5.34 15.50
N GLN A 75 31.84 -4.13 15.94
CA GLN A 75 32.98 -3.87 16.85
C GLN A 75 32.57 -3.40 18.26
N ILE A 76 31.33 -3.66 18.69
CA ILE A 76 30.88 -3.32 20.05
C ILE A 76 30.11 -4.49 20.66
#